data_AF-A0A328VVG9-F1
#
_entry.id   AF-A0A328VVG9-F1
#
_cell.length_a   1.000
_cell.length_b   1.000
_cell.length_c   1.000
_cell.angle_alpha   90.00
_cell.angle_beta   90.00
_cell.angle_gamma   90.00
#
_symmetry.space_group_name_H-M   'P 1'
#
loop_
_entity.id
_entity.type
_entity.pdbx_description
1 polymer ?
#
loop_
_entity_poly.entity_id
_entity_poly.type
_entity_poly.pdbx_seq_one_letter_code
_entity_poly.pdbx_strand_id
1 'polypeptide(L)'
;MQAEYRTRALTFNQMVQINGLGATLGFLNAKAEKEQKEKHKEKQEEQALNAYGQLLQHLTEWMHRRGFVTNKVEEFDALLSWVLEQASREDYRRATTECLAFGDWLRRFAEAELSKEGSQPAAEPGQQEGRG
;
A
#
# COMPACT_ATOMS: atom_id res chain seq x y z
N MET A 1 1.05 7.57 9.43
CA MET A 1 1.52 7.18 8.08
C MET A 1 2.25 5.83 8.06
N GLN A 2 3.49 5.68 8.55
CA GLN A 2 4.23 4.39 8.44
C GLN A 2 3.55 3.20 9.19
N ALA A 3 3.13 3.40 10.45
CA ALA A 3 2.44 2.35 11.22
C ALA A 3 1.11 1.91 10.59
N GLU A 4 0.40 2.84 9.94
CA GLU A 4 -0.83 2.55 9.22
C GLU A 4 -0.54 1.77 7.96
N TYR A 5 0.44 2.19 7.15
CA TYR A 5 0.89 1.47 5.96
C TYR A 5 1.29 0.03 6.31
N ARG A 6 2.09 -0.14 7.38
CA ARG A 6 2.46 -1.45 7.93
C ARG A 6 1.22 -2.30 8.18
N THR A 7 0.26 -1.76 8.93
CA THR A 7 -0.97 -2.49 9.24
C THR A 7 -1.72 -2.90 7.97
N ARG A 8 -1.80 -2.04 6.96
CA ARG A 8 -2.47 -2.36 5.69
C ARG A 8 -1.73 -3.41 4.87
N ALA A 9 -0.40 -3.32 4.78
CA ALA A 9 0.43 -4.33 4.12
C ALA A 9 0.26 -5.72 4.78
N LEU A 10 0.19 -5.76 6.10
CA LEU A 10 -0.04 -7.00 6.86
C LEU A 10 -1.40 -7.65 6.58
N THR A 11 -2.45 -6.83 6.43
CA THR A 11 -3.83 -7.35 6.26
C THR A 11 -4.27 -7.47 4.81
N PHE A 12 -3.49 -6.97 3.85
CA PHE A 12 -3.87 -6.91 2.43
C PHE A 12 -4.25 -8.27 1.85
N ASN A 13 -3.36 -9.27 1.98
CA ASN A 13 -3.60 -10.61 1.42
C ASN A 13 -4.87 -11.26 2.00
N GLN A 14 -5.10 -11.09 3.30
CA GLN A 14 -6.32 -11.57 3.95
C GLN A 14 -7.58 -10.91 3.37
N MET A 15 -7.55 -9.59 3.14
CA MET A 15 -8.69 -8.88 2.55
C MET A 15 -8.98 -9.38 1.13
N VAL A 16 -7.95 -9.61 0.31
CA VAL A 16 -8.10 -10.14 -1.06
C VAL A 16 -8.68 -11.55 -1.04
N GLN A 17 -8.25 -12.41 -0.10
CA GLN A 17 -8.75 -13.77 0.01
C GLN A 17 -10.23 -13.84 0.45
N ILE A 18 -10.66 -12.94 1.34
CA ILE A 18 -12.03 -12.93 1.87
C ILE A 18 -13.00 -12.23 0.91
N ASN A 19 -12.60 -11.07 0.37
CA ASN A 19 -13.51 -10.17 -0.36
C ASN A 19 -13.24 -10.13 -1.87
N GLY A 20 -12.13 -10.72 -2.33
CA GLY A 20 -11.65 -10.58 -3.70
C GLY A 20 -10.82 -9.31 -3.92
N LEU A 21 -10.09 -9.30 -5.05
CA LEU A 21 -9.20 -8.20 -5.42
C LEU A 21 -9.97 -6.90 -5.68
N GLY A 22 -11.04 -6.95 -6.49
CA GLY A 22 -11.78 -5.74 -6.88
C GLY A 22 -12.36 -4.97 -5.68
N ALA A 23 -13.03 -5.68 -4.75
CA ALA A 23 -13.57 -5.07 -3.55
C ALA A 23 -12.48 -4.50 -2.63
N THR A 24 -11.34 -5.19 -2.53
CA THR A 24 -10.20 -4.72 -1.74
C THR A 24 -9.62 -3.42 -2.30
N LEU A 25 -9.39 -3.36 -3.62
CA LEU A 25 -8.90 -2.15 -4.29
C LEU A 25 -9.89 -0.98 -4.16
N GLY A 26 -11.19 -1.24 -4.32
CA GLY A 26 -12.24 -0.23 -4.11
C GLY A 26 -12.26 0.31 -2.68
N PHE A 27 -12.08 -0.54 -1.68
CA PHE A 27 -11.95 -0.12 -0.28
C PHE A 27 -10.73 0.78 -0.05
N LEU A 28 -9.56 0.41 -0.61
CA LEU A 28 -8.36 1.25 -0.52
C LEU A 28 -8.60 2.62 -1.15
N ASN A 29 -9.21 2.66 -2.35
CA ASN A 29 -9.49 3.91 -3.06
C ASN A 29 -10.45 4.81 -2.26
N ALA A 30 -11.56 4.25 -1.76
CA ALA A 30 -12.53 5.00 -0.97
C ALA A 30 -11.93 5.59 0.32
N LYS A 31 -11.00 4.87 0.97
CA LYS A 31 -10.28 5.37 2.15
C LYS A 31 -9.21 6.40 1.79
N ALA A 32 -8.57 6.28 0.64
CA ALA A 32 -7.64 7.28 0.12
C ALA A 32 -8.36 8.63 -0.10
N GLU A 33 -9.50 8.62 -0.79
CA GLU A 33 -10.26 9.83 -1.08
C GLU A 33 -10.88 10.49 0.16
N LYS A 34 -11.43 9.68 1.09
CA LYS A 34 -12.14 10.23 2.25
C LYS A 34 -11.24 11.13 3.09
N GLU A 35 -10.02 10.70 3.35
CA GLU A 35 -9.08 11.48 4.17
C GLU A 35 -8.49 12.68 3.41
N GLN A 36 -8.41 12.63 2.07
CA GLN A 36 -8.04 13.79 1.25
C GLN A 36 -9.10 14.91 1.35
N LYS A 37 -10.39 14.56 1.27
CA LYS A 37 -11.51 15.51 1.39
C LYS A 37 -11.57 16.19 2.76
N GLU A 38 -11.13 15.50 3.81
CA GLU A 38 -11.02 16.06 5.17
C GLU A 38 -9.83 17.05 5.28
N LYS A 39 -8.67 16.73 4.71
CA LYS A 39 -7.47 17.61 4.74
C LYS A 39 -7.60 18.87 3.86
N HIS A 40 -8.23 18.76 2.69
CA HIS A 40 -8.47 19.91 1.81
C HIS A 40 -9.38 20.98 2.42
N LYS A 41 -10.22 20.63 3.42
CA LYS A 41 -11.00 21.62 4.16
C LYS A 41 -10.15 22.48 5.09
N GLU A 42 -8.94 22.03 5.46
CA GLU A 42 -8.14 22.66 6.49
C GLU A 42 -6.91 23.40 5.94
N LYS A 43 -6.23 22.91 4.89
CA LYS A 43 -5.08 23.60 4.25
C LYS A 43 -4.92 23.25 2.77
N GLN A 44 -4.58 24.24 1.93
CA GLN A 44 -4.17 24.08 0.52
C GLN A 44 -2.72 23.57 0.44
N GLU A 45 -2.47 22.33 0.88
CA GLU A 45 -1.18 21.66 0.73
C GLU A 45 -1.24 20.61 -0.39
N GLU A 46 -0.08 20.36 -1.00
CA GLU A 46 0.16 19.37 -2.05
C GLU A 46 -0.44 18.00 -1.69
N GLN A 47 -1.12 17.35 -2.64
CA GLN A 47 -1.94 16.14 -2.43
C GLN A 47 -1.08 14.91 -2.08
N ALA A 48 -0.61 14.82 -0.84
CA ALA A 48 0.08 13.64 -0.35
C ALA A 48 -0.92 12.50 -0.08
N LEU A 49 -0.71 11.34 -0.72
CA LEU A 49 -1.49 10.13 -0.46
C LEU A 49 -1.32 9.68 1.00
N ASN A 50 -2.43 9.26 1.62
CA ASN A 50 -2.41 8.57 2.91
C ASN A 50 -1.90 7.12 2.75
N ALA A 51 -1.86 6.37 3.86
CA ALA A 51 -1.39 4.98 3.85
C ALA A 51 -2.20 4.05 2.91
N TYR A 52 -3.49 4.32 2.69
CA TYR A 52 -4.33 3.55 1.77
C TYR A 52 -3.98 3.86 0.32
N GLY A 53 -3.86 5.15 -0.01
CA GLY A 53 -3.46 5.62 -1.33
C GLY A 53 -2.07 5.14 -1.70
N GLN A 54 -1.10 5.19 -0.79
CA GLN A 54 0.25 4.68 -1.03
C GLN A 54 0.27 3.17 -1.30
N LEU A 55 -0.51 2.38 -0.54
CA LEU A 55 -0.61 0.95 -0.79
C LEU A 55 -1.22 0.68 -2.17
N LEU A 56 -2.29 1.39 -2.53
CA LEU A 56 -2.92 1.27 -3.83
C LEU A 56 -1.97 1.70 -4.96
N GLN A 57 -1.21 2.78 -4.77
CA GLN A 57 -0.19 3.23 -5.70
C GLN A 57 0.88 2.16 -5.92
N HIS A 58 1.45 1.59 -4.86
CA HIS A 58 2.48 0.55 -4.99
C HIS A 58 1.95 -0.70 -5.70
N LEU A 59 0.69 -1.08 -5.46
CA LEU A 59 0.03 -2.15 -6.20
C LEU A 59 -0.10 -1.79 -7.68
N THR A 60 -0.58 -0.60 -8.00
CA THR A 60 -0.70 -0.11 -9.38
C THR A 60 0.64 -0.09 -10.10
N GLU A 61 1.68 0.44 -9.48
CA GLU A 61 3.04 0.48 -10.02
C GLU A 61 3.61 -0.93 -10.25
N TRP A 62 3.43 -1.83 -9.29
CA TRP A 62 3.85 -3.23 -9.46
C TRP A 62 3.13 -3.86 -10.66
N MET A 63 1.81 -3.74 -10.73
CA MET A 63 1.00 -4.34 -11.79
C MET A 63 1.27 -3.73 -13.17
N HIS A 64 1.64 -2.45 -13.23
CA HIS A 64 2.17 -1.82 -14.44
C HIS A 64 3.45 -2.52 -14.92
N ARG A 65 4.43 -2.72 -14.02
CA ARG A 65 5.69 -3.42 -14.34
C ARG A 65 5.47 -4.88 -14.74
N ARG A 66 4.37 -5.50 -14.32
CA ARG A 66 3.95 -6.85 -14.72
C ARG A 66 3.17 -6.88 -16.04
N GLY A 67 2.89 -5.72 -16.65
CA GLY A 67 2.25 -5.59 -17.96
C GLY A 67 0.73 -5.64 -17.95
N PHE A 68 0.07 -5.48 -16.78
CA PHE A 68 -1.39 -5.46 -16.70
C PHE A 68 -1.98 -4.07 -16.96
N VAL A 69 -1.45 -3.05 -16.30
CA VAL A 69 -1.91 -1.66 -16.44
C VAL A 69 -1.04 -0.99 -17.49
N THR A 70 -1.56 -0.66 -18.67
CA THR A 70 -0.72 -0.17 -19.78
C THR A 70 -0.79 1.35 -20.02
N ASN A 71 -1.90 2.00 -19.67
CA ASN A 71 -2.19 3.33 -20.23
C ASN A 71 -2.22 4.50 -19.24
N LYS A 72 -2.04 4.29 -17.94
CA LYS A 72 -2.14 5.37 -16.94
C LYS A 72 -1.40 5.05 -15.63
N VAL A 73 -0.09 5.26 -15.57
CA VAL A 73 0.65 5.10 -14.30
C VAL A 73 0.50 6.34 -13.40
N GLU A 74 0.08 7.47 -13.97
CA GLU A 74 -0.05 8.74 -13.25
C GLU A 74 -1.22 8.75 -12.26
N GLU A 75 -2.22 7.87 -12.43
CA GLU A 75 -3.34 7.73 -11.50
C GLU A 75 -3.06 6.58 -10.51
N PHE A 76 -3.04 6.89 -9.21
CA PHE A 76 -2.70 5.91 -8.17
C PHE A 76 -3.68 4.71 -8.13
N ASP A 77 -4.91 4.90 -8.60
CA ASP A 77 -5.98 3.90 -8.62
C ASP A 77 -6.18 3.21 -9.97
N ALA A 78 -5.28 3.42 -10.95
CA ALA A 78 -5.44 2.86 -12.30
C ALA A 78 -5.58 1.33 -12.35
N LEU A 79 -5.02 0.60 -11.36
CA LEU A 79 -5.24 -0.84 -11.23
C LEU A 79 -6.72 -1.18 -10.95
N LEU A 80 -7.42 -0.40 -10.14
CA LEU A 80 -8.85 -0.60 -9.87
C LEU A 80 -9.65 -0.41 -11.15
N SER A 81 -9.42 0.69 -11.87
CA SER A 81 -10.10 0.98 -13.14
C SER A 81 -9.85 -0.14 -14.16
N TRP A 82 -8.62 -0.61 -14.28
CA TRP A 82 -8.30 -1.75 -15.14
C TRP A 82 -9.04 -3.03 -14.73
N VAL A 83 -9.10 -3.35 -13.42
CA VAL A 83 -9.84 -4.51 -12.91
C VAL A 83 -11.33 -4.44 -13.25
N LEU A 84 -11.94 -3.26 -13.18
CA LEU A 84 -13.38 -3.08 -13.39
C LEU A 84 -13.77 -3.01 -14.87
N GLU A 85 -12.93 -2.41 -15.70
CA GLU A 85 -13.31 -2.02 -17.06
C GLU A 85 -12.65 -2.86 -18.16
N GLN A 86 -11.47 -3.44 -17.88
CA GLN A 86 -10.61 -4.03 -18.92
C GLN A 86 -10.28 -5.51 -18.68
N ALA A 87 -10.21 -5.94 -17.41
CA ALA A 87 -9.77 -7.28 -17.07
C ALA A 87 -10.75 -8.35 -17.56
N SER A 88 -10.26 -9.30 -18.36
CA SER A 88 -10.98 -10.55 -18.59
C SER A 88 -11.01 -11.41 -17.31
N ARG A 89 -11.80 -12.48 -17.31
CA ARG A 89 -11.81 -13.45 -16.19
C ARG A 89 -10.44 -14.08 -15.96
N GLU A 90 -9.70 -14.37 -17.03
CA GLU A 90 -8.35 -14.94 -16.94
C GLU A 90 -7.37 -13.91 -16.37
N ASP A 91 -7.42 -12.68 -16.89
CA ASP A 91 -6.57 -11.59 -16.43
C ASP A 91 -6.83 -11.26 -14.96
N TYR A 92 -8.10 -11.26 -14.51
CA TYR A 92 -8.47 -11.04 -13.12
C TYR A 92 -7.85 -12.10 -12.19
N ARG A 93 -7.88 -13.38 -12.59
CA ARG A 93 -7.27 -14.46 -11.80
C ARG A 93 -5.75 -14.30 -11.73
N ARG A 94 -5.10 -14.00 -12.86
CA ARG A 94 -3.65 -13.77 -12.93
C ARG A 94 -3.25 -12.56 -12.08
N ALA A 95 -4.00 -11.46 -12.18
CA ALA A 95 -3.78 -10.25 -11.40
C ALA A 95 -3.98 -10.50 -9.89
N THR A 96 -4.99 -11.29 -9.51
CA THR A 96 -5.20 -11.68 -8.11
C THR A 96 -3.99 -12.44 -7.56
N THR A 97 -3.49 -13.43 -8.31
CA THR A 97 -2.30 -14.19 -7.92
C THR A 97 -1.07 -13.29 -7.77
N GLU A 98 -0.86 -12.34 -8.70
CA GLU A 98 0.30 -11.44 -8.61
C GLU A 98 0.21 -10.42 -7.49
N CYS A 99 -0.98 -9.87 -7.23
CA CYS A 99 -1.20 -9.01 -6.09
C CYS A 99 -0.91 -9.74 -4.78
N LEU A 100 -1.34 -11.00 -4.64
CA LEU A 100 -1.07 -11.80 -3.44
C LEU A 100 0.43 -12.08 -3.26
N ALA A 101 1.14 -12.44 -4.34
CA ALA A 101 2.58 -12.67 -4.30
C ALA A 101 3.35 -11.39 -3.91
N PHE A 102 2.96 -10.24 -4.45
CA PHE A 102 3.54 -8.95 -4.06
C PHE A 102 3.18 -8.57 -2.63
N GLY A 103 1.94 -8.80 -2.21
CA GLY A 103 1.47 -8.58 -0.85
C GLY A 103 2.26 -9.37 0.19
N ASP A 104 2.71 -10.58 -0.12
CA ASP A 104 3.59 -11.35 0.75
C ASP A 104 4.97 -10.69 0.92
N TRP A 105 5.53 -10.11 -0.13
CA TRP A 105 6.76 -9.33 -0.05
C TRP A 105 6.56 -8.04 0.73
N LEU A 106 5.50 -7.29 0.46
CA LEU A 106 5.15 -6.08 1.21
C LEU A 106 5.00 -6.38 2.70
N ARG A 107 4.37 -7.50 3.05
CA ARG A 107 4.24 -7.95 4.45
C ARG A 107 5.61 -8.16 5.09
N ARG A 108 6.52 -8.89 4.43
CA ARG A 108 7.87 -9.16 4.94
C ARG A 108 8.68 -7.88 5.16
N PHE A 109 8.67 -6.97 4.19
CA PHE A 109 9.38 -5.69 4.31
C PHE A 109 8.74 -4.79 5.36
N ALA A 110 7.41 -4.75 5.45
CA ALA A 110 6.73 -3.98 6.49
C ALA A 110 6.99 -4.54 7.90
N GLU A 111 7.14 -5.85 8.05
CA GLU A 111 7.53 -6.47 9.32
C GLU A 111 8.97 -6.15 9.72
N ALA A 112 9.90 -6.13 8.75
CA ALA A 112 11.32 -5.90 8.99
C ALA A 112 11.67 -4.42 9.17
N GLU A 113 11.13 -3.53 8.32
CA GLU A 113 11.57 -2.14 8.21
C GLU A 113 10.67 -1.15 8.96
N LEU A 114 9.40 -1.51 9.20
CA LEU A 114 8.44 -0.62 9.83
C LEU A 114 8.22 -1.03 11.28
N SER A 115 8.75 -0.21 12.20
CA SER A 115 8.54 -0.37 13.63
C SER A 115 7.05 -0.34 13.99
N LYS A 116 6.67 -1.21 14.93
CA LYS A 116 5.29 -1.28 15.46
C LYS A 116 4.94 -0.05 16.30
N GLU A 117 5.96 0.59 16.86
CA GLU A 117 5.90 1.81 17.67
C GLU A 117 6.49 2.97 16.88
N GLY A 118 5.79 4.11 16.88
CA GLY A 118 6.30 5.33 16.28
C GLY A 118 7.64 5.70 16.92
N SER A 119 8.69 5.67 16.09
CA SER A 119 10.06 6.11 16.35
C SER A 119 10.37 6.68 17.74
N GLN A 120 10.97 5.87 18.62
CA GLN A 120 12.06 6.32 19.47
C GLN A 120 13.35 5.63 19.00
N PRO A 121 14.46 6.36 18.82
CA PRO A 121 15.66 5.80 18.23
C PRO A 121 16.31 4.81 19.20
N ALA A 122 16.85 3.74 18.62
CA ALA A 122 17.72 2.81 19.32
C ALA A 122 18.88 3.60 19.94
N ALA A 123 18.89 3.71 21.27
CA ALA A 123 20.06 4.17 22.00
C ALA A 123 21.18 3.15 21.80
N GLU A 124 22.30 3.61 21.26
CA GLU A 124 23.53 2.84 21.12
C GLU A 124 23.98 2.27 22.48
N PRO A 125 24.39 0.99 22.56
CA PRO A 125 24.92 0.45 23.80
C PRO A 125 26.36 0.94 24.02
N GLY A 126 26.49 1.94 24.89
CA GLY A 126 27.53 2.00 25.93
C GLY A 126 28.97 2.26 25.50
N GLN A 127 29.35 3.53 25.44
CA GLN A 127 30.67 3.94 25.91
C GLN A 127 30.68 3.82 27.44
N GLN A 128 31.33 2.79 27.99
CA GLN A 128 31.77 2.78 29.39
C GLN A 128 33.26 3.07 29.44
N GLU A 129 33.58 4.19 30.10
CA GLU A 129 34.89 4.63 30.52
C GLU A 129 35.67 3.50 31.21
N GLY A 130 36.78 3.09 30.60
CA GLY A 130 37.84 2.38 31.29
C GLY A 130 38.79 3.38 31.94
N ARG A 131 38.60 3.63 33.23
CA ARG A 131 39.65 4.18 34.10
C ARG A 131 40.80 3.17 34.17
N GLY A 132 42.01 3.61 33.86
CA GLY A 132 43.28 2.94 34.10
C GLY A 132 44.37 3.99 34.20
#